data_AF-A0A951NHR4-F1
#
_entry.id   AF-A0A951NHR4-F1
#
_cell.length_a   1.000
_cell.length_b   1.000
_cell.length_c   1.000
_cell.angle_alpha   90.00
_cell.angle_beta   90.00
_cell.angle_gamma   90.00
#
_symmetry.space_group_name_H-M   'P 1'
#
loop_
_entity.id
_entity.type
_entity.pdbx_description
1 polymer ?
#
loop_
_entity_poly.entity_id
_entity_poly.type
_entity_poly.pdbx_seq_one_letter_code
_entity_poly.pdbx_strand_id
1 'polypeptide(L)'
;MQSRRPVATLACAVLSPSQKCEIWLQLVRQEVTVAEAATAQHVDRSTIMRIRVVAKEGALAALAASKPGAGGRDRDYELEVAKAEVARLSEALKEMAVKLTLVEGKGRWG
;
A
#
# COMPACT_ATOMS: atom_id res chain seq x y z
N MET A 1 37.57 -25.54 43.51
CA MET A 1 37.87 -25.63 42.06
C MET A 1 36.60 -25.30 41.29
N GLN A 2 36.36 -24.03 40.95
CA GLN A 2 35.23 -23.61 40.12
C GLN A 2 35.66 -23.71 38.65
N SER A 3 35.12 -24.73 37.98
CA SER A 3 35.30 -25.00 36.56
C SER A 3 34.74 -23.83 35.74
N ARG A 4 35.64 -23.03 35.15
CA ARG A 4 35.29 -22.02 34.15
C ARG A 4 34.95 -22.77 32.85
N ARG A 5 33.67 -22.79 32.48
CA ARG A 5 33.24 -23.31 31.18
C ARG A 5 33.83 -22.43 30.07
N PRO A 6 34.35 -23.01 28.97
CA PRO A 6 34.89 -22.23 27.87
C PRO A 6 33.76 -21.46 27.19
N VAL A 7 33.94 -20.14 27.02
CA VAL A 7 33.03 -19.31 26.22
C VAL A 7 33.34 -19.64 24.77
N ALA A 8 32.52 -20.49 24.15
CA ALA A 8 32.60 -20.73 22.72
C ALA A 8 32.37 -19.40 21.99
N THR A 9 33.40 -18.92 21.29
CA THR A 9 33.30 -17.76 20.41
C THR A 9 32.33 -18.11 19.29
N LEU A 10 31.07 -17.72 19.43
CA LEU A 10 30.05 -17.93 18.41
C LEU A 10 30.45 -17.13 17.17
N ALA A 11 30.78 -17.83 16.08
CA ALA A 11 30.97 -17.21 14.78
C ALA A 11 29.67 -16.49 14.41
N CYS A 12 29.74 -15.18 14.13
CA CYS A 12 28.59 -14.37 13.71
C CYS A 12 28.02 -14.90 12.39
N ALA A 13 27.05 -15.81 12.47
CA ALA A 13 26.24 -16.20 11.33
C ALA A 13 25.48 -14.95 10.86
N VAL A 14 25.75 -14.52 9.62
CA VAL A 14 25.02 -13.40 9.02
C VAL A 14 23.61 -13.89 8.70
N LEU A 15 22.65 -13.51 9.54
CA LEU A 15 21.23 -13.83 9.32
C LEU A 15 20.74 -13.26 7.99
N SER A 16 20.10 -14.10 7.18
CA SER A 16 19.47 -13.67 5.93
C SER A 16 18.29 -12.72 6.20
N PRO A 17 17.88 -11.90 5.22
CA PRO A 17 16.70 -11.04 5.36
C PRO A 17 15.43 -11.80 5.77
N SER A 18 15.19 -12.99 5.17
CA SER A 18 14.04 -13.83 5.49
C SER A 18 14.07 -14.34 6.94
N GLN A 19 15.24 -14.78 7.42
CA GLN A 19 15.40 -15.22 8.82
C GLN A 19 15.14 -14.09 9.80
N LYS A 20 15.62 -12.87 9.50
CA LYS A 20 15.33 -11.69 10.34
C LYS A 20 13.83 -11.40 10.40
N CYS A 21 13.12 -11.53 9.28
CA CYS A 21 11.67 -11.34 9.21
C CYS A 21 10.92 -12.39 10.05
N GLU A 22 11.29 -13.66 9.93
CA GLU A 22 10.69 -14.75 10.71
C GLU A 22 10.89 -14.56 12.22
N ILE A 23 12.12 -14.27 12.65
CA ILE A 23 12.43 -13.96 14.05
C ILE A 23 11.59 -12.78 14.55
N TRP A 24 11.47 -11.72 13.74
CA TRP A 24 10.65 -10.57 14.11
C TRP A 24 9.18 -10.93 14.30
N LEU A 25 8.60 -11.77 13.42
CA LEU A 25 7.22 -12.23 13.54
C LEU A 25 7.00 -13.08 14.80
N GLN A 26 7.91 -14.00 15.11
CA GLN A 26 7.83 -14.82 16.34
C GLN A 26 7.88 -13.96 17.60
N LEU A 27 8.73 -12.94 17.62
CA LEU A 27 8.82 -11.97 18.73
C LEU A 27 7.55 -11.12 18.88
N VAL A 28 6.96 -10.68 17.76
CA VAL A 28 5.71 -9.88 17.77
C VAL A 28 4.53 -10.71 18.27
N ARG A 29 4.49 -11.99 17.91
CA ARG A 29 3.49 -12.97 18.39
C ARG A 29 3.74 -13.45 19.82
N GLN A 30 4.87 -13.06 20.42
CA GLN A 30 5.30 -13.50 21.75
C GLN A 30 5.51 -15.03 21.85
N GLU A 31 5.81 -15.68 20.72
CA GLU A 31 6.09 -17.13 20.65
C GLU A 31 7.48 -17.47 21.20
N VAL A 32 8.40 -16.51 21.10
CA VAL A 32 9.77 -16.62 21.61
C VAL A 32 10.17 -15.34 22.32
N THR A 33 11.04 -15.47 23.32
CA THR A 33 11.71 -14.32 23.94
C THR A 33 12.97 -13.92 23.17
N VAL A 34 13.45 -12.71 23.44
CA VAL A 34 14.72 -12.21 22.86
C VAL A 34 15.90 -13.12 23.22
N ALA A 35 15.91 -13.69 24.43
CA ALA A 35 16.99 -14.56 24.89
C ALA A 35 16.98 -15.93 24.20
N GLU A 36 15.78 -16.51 24.00
CA GLU A 36 15.62 -17.77 23.28
C GLU A 36 15.99 -17.64 21.80
N ALA A 37 15.51 -16.58 21.14
CA ALA A 37 15.85 -16.31 19.74
C ALA A 37 17.36 -16.08 19.54
N ALA A 38 18.00 -15.32 20.45
CA ALA A 38 19.44 -15.10 20.43
C ALA A 38 20.23 -16.41 20.58
N THR A 39 19.78 -17.28 21.49
CA THR A 39 20.42 -18.58 21.73
C THR A 39 20.26 -19.51 20.53
N ALA A 40 19.05 -19.63 19.98
CA ALA A 40 18.74 -20.51 18.86
C ALA A 40 19.47 -20.11 17.57
N GLN A 41 19.65 -18.81 17.35
CA GLN A 41 20.29 -18.27 16.16
C GLN A 41 21.80 -18.01 16.36
N HIS A 42 22.33 -18.31 17.55
CA HIS A 42 23.73 -18.09 17.91
C HIS A 42 24.20 -16.64 17.69
N VAL A 43 23.32 -15.67 17.99
CA VAL A 43 23.62 -14.23 17.87
C VAL A 43 23.46 -13.52 19.21
N ASP A 44 24.07 -12.35 19.33
CA ASP A 44 23.89 -11.52 20.52
C ASP A 44 22.46 -10.97 20.63
N ARG A 45 21.99 -10.78 21.87
CA ARG A 45 20.65 -10.21 22.16
C ARG A 45 20.48 -8.83 21.54
N SER A 46 21.53 -8.02 21.44
CA SER A 46 21.48 -6.70 20.77
C SER A 46 21.16 -6.81 19.28
N THR A 47 21.58 -7.90 18.62
CA THR A 47 21.25 -8.17 17.21
C THR A 47 19.75 -8.43 17.06
N ILE A 48 19.17 -9.23 17.96
CA ILE A 48 17.73 -9.49 17.99
C ILE A 48 16.94 -8.21 18.28
N MET A 49 17.38 -7.41 19.25
CA MET A 49 16.75 -6.12 19.55
C MET A 49 16.81 -5.15 18.37
N ARG A 50 17.95 -5.10 17.67
CA ARG A 50 18.12 -4.27 16.48
C ARG A 50 17.23 -4.71 15.32
N ILE A 51 17.03 -6.02 15.12
CA ILE A 51 16.04 -6.54 14.15
C ILE A 51 14.65 -5.98 14.47
N ARG A 52 14.23 -6.00 15.74
CA ARG A 52 12.92 -5.49 16.16
C ARG A 52 12.74 -4.00 15.87
N VAL A 53 13.77 -3.19 16.16
CA VAL A 53 13.75 -1.74 15.91
C VAL A 53 13.67 -1.46 14.41
N VAL A 54 14.60 -2.02 13.63
CA VAL A 54 14.68 -1.78 12.17
C VAL A 54 13.43 -2.26 11.45
N ALA A 55 12.89 -3.42 11.82
CA ALA A 55 11.66 -3.94 11.20
C ALA A 55 10.46 -3.05 11.49
N LYS A 56 10.31 -2.57 12.73
CA LYS A 56 9.22 -1.66 13.10
C LYS A 56 9.34 -0.31 12.38
N GLU A 57 10.53 0.29 12.39
CA GLU A 57 10.78 1.57 11.73
C GLU A 57 10.59 1.46 10.22
N GLY A 58 11.10 0.40 9.59
CA GLY A 58 10.92 0.14 8.17
C GLY A 58 9.45 -0.06 7.80
N ALA A 59 8.68 -0.79 8.61
CA ALA A 59 7.25 -0.96 8.41
C ALA A 59 6.50 0.38 8.53
N LEU A 60 6.79 1.19 9.56
CA LEU A 60 6.17 2.50 9.73
C LEU A 60 6.52 3.46 8.59
N ALA A 61 7.77 3.45 8.11
CA ALA A 61 8.18 4.26 6.97
C ALA A 61 7.44 3.83 5.68
N ALA A 62 7.35 2.53 5.42
CA ALA A 62 6.63 2.01 4.26
C ALA A 62 5.12 2.33 4.32
N LEU A 63 4.51 2.24 5.50
CA LEU A 63 3.11 2.57 5.71
C LEU A 63 2.85 4.08 5.55
N ALA A 64 3.75 4.94 6.05
CA ALA A 64 3.65 6.38 5.85
C ALA A 64 3.77 6.79 4.38
N ALA A 65 4.60 6.07 3.60
CA ALA A 65 4.72 6.26 2.16
C ALA A 65 3.56 5.64 1.36
N SER A 66 2.80 4.72 1.97
CA SER A 66 1.67 4.05 1.34
C SER A 66 0.50 5.01 1.23
N LYS A 67 0.27 5.54 0.03
CA LYS A 67 -0.96 6.25 -0.29
C LYS A 67 -2.09 5.23 -0.40
N PRO A 68 -3.29 5.50 0.15
CA PRO A 68 -4.47 4.72 -0.17
C PRO A 68 -4.55 4.60 -1.70
N GLY A 69 -4.75 3.38 -2.21
CA GLY A 69 -4.84 3.15 -3.65
C GLY A 69 -5.78 4.19 -4.25
N ALA A 70 -5.38 4.80 -5.38
CA ALA A 70 -6.19 5.79 -6.06
C ALA A 70 -7.61 5.24 -6.14
N GLY A 71 -8.54 5.86 -5.39
CA GLY A 71 -9.90 5.37 -5.25
C GLY A 71 -10.38 4.98 -6.62
N GLY A 72 -10.60 3.68 -6.85
CA GLY A 72 -11.00 3.20 -8.15
C GLY A 72 -12.22 3.99 -8.53
N ARG A 73 -12.11 4.82 -9.60
CA ARG A 73 -13.06 5.87 -10.00
C ARG A 73 -14.38 5.68 -9.27
N ASP A 74 -14.59 6.47 -8.22
CA ASP A 74 -15.92 6.55 -7.62
C ASP A 74 -16.85 6.72 -8.80
N ARG A 75 -17.79 5.77 -8.98
CA ARG A 75 -18.67 5.75 -10.15
C ARG A 75 -19.39 7.09 -10.10
N ASP A 76 -18.91 8.03 -10.90
CA ASP A 76 -19.22 9.45 -10.74
C ASP A 76 -20.64 9.66 -11.26
N TYR A 77 -21.60 9.28 -10.42
CA TYR A 77 -23.00 9.14 -10.77
C TYR A 77 -23.55 10.49 -11.23
N GLU A 78 -23.07 11.58 -10.63
CA GLU A 78 -23.38 12.94 -11.04
C GLU A 78 -22.88 13.22 -12.46
N LEU A 79 -21.65 12.80 -12.79
CA LEU A 79 -21.11 12.95 -14.15
C LEU A 79 -21.89 12.11 -15.18
N GLU A 80 -22.30 10.89 -14.83
CA GLU A 80 -23.06 10.02 -15.73
C GLU A 80 -24.49 10.52 -15.94
N VAL A 81 -25.15 11.02 -14.89
CA VAL A 81 -26.46 11.68 -15.00
C VAL A 81 -26.36 12.95 -15.83
N ALA A 82 -25.32 13.76 -15.62
CA ALA A 82 -25.09 14.97 -16.42
C ALA A 82 -24.87 14.66 -17.90
N LYS A 83 -24.08 13.64 -18.23
CA LYS A 83 -23.86 13.19 -19.62
C LYS A 83 -25.15 12.69 -20.27
N ALA A 84 -25.96 11.93 -19.54
CA ALA A 84 -27.24 11.44 -20.04
C ALA A 84 -28.20 12.59 -20.37
N GLU A 85 -28.26 13.61 -19.52
CA GLU A 85 -29.10 14.78 -19.78
C GLU A 85 -28.56 15.63 -20.93
N VAL A 86 -27.25 15.82 -21.05
CA VAL A 86 -26.63 16.49 -22.20
C VAL A 86 -26.99 15.78 -23.50
N ALA A 87 -26.99 14.45 -23.54
CA ALA A 87 -27.37 13.69 -24.73
C ALA A 87 -28.84 13.93 -25.09
N ARG A 88 -29.75 13.86 -24.11
CA ARG A 88 -31.19 14.12 -24.31
C ARG A 88 -31.45 15.52 -24.85
N LEU A 89 -30.84 16.54 -24.23
CA LEU A 89 -30.98 17.93 -24.64
C LEU A 89 -30.38 18.18 -26.03
N SER A 90 -29.27 17.52 -26.35
CA SER A 90 -28.64 17.62 -27.68
C SER A 90 -29.55 17.11 -28.78
N GLU A 91 -30.24 15.99 -28.58
CA GLU A 91 -31.22 15.49 -29.55
C GLU A 91 -32.43 16.43 -29.70
N ALA A 92 -32.97 16.93 -28.59
CA ALA A 92 -34.06 17.91 -28.64
C ALA A 92 -33.66 19.19 -29.41
N LEU A 93 -32.44 19.68 -29.19
CA LEU A 93 -31.90 20.83 -29.92
C LEU A 93 -31.73 20.54 -31.42
N LYS A 94 -31.29 19.34 -31.80
CA LYS A 94 -31.20 18.94 -33.21
C LYS A 94 -32.57 18.93 -33.87
N GLU A 95 -33.59 18.37 -33.23
CA GLU A 95 -34.96 18.37 -33.75
C GLU A 95 -35.51 19.79 -33.92
N MET A 96 -35.27 20.67 -32.94
CA MET A 96 -35.67 22.07 -33.03
C MET A 96 -34.94 22.80 -34.16
N ALA A 97 -33.63 22.57 -34.33
CA ALA A 97 -32.85 23.17 -35.40
C ALA A 97 -33.36 22.74 -36.78
N VAL A 98 -33.75 21.47 -36.95
CA VAL A 98 -34.39 20.98 -38.19
C VAL A 98 -35.72 21.68 -38.43
N LYS A 99 -36.59 21.77 -37.43
CA LYS A 99 -37.87 22.48 -37.56
C LYS A 99 -37.67 23.95 -37.92
N LEU A 100 -36.70 24.61 -37.30
CA LEU A 100 -36.36 26.01 -37.57
C LEU A 100 -35.90 26.19 -39.02
N THR A 101 -34.98 25.35 -39.50
CA THR A 101 -34.50 25.42 -40.89
C THR A 101 -35.58 25.11 -41.93
N LEU A 102 -36.57 24.29 -41.59
CA LEU A 102 -37.73 24.04 -42.46
C LEU A 102 -38.69 25.24 -42.52
N VAL A 103 -38.86 25.96 -41.40
CA VAL A 103 -39.76 27.13 -41.30
C VAL A 103 -39.11 28.39 -41.87
N GLU A 104 -37.87 28.68 -41.50
CA GLU A 104 -37.14 29.87 -41.95
C GLU A 104 -36.54 29.69 -43.36
N GLY A 105 -36.53 28.46 -43.87
CA GLY A 105 -35.76 28.08 -45.06
C GLY A 105 -34.25 28.14 -44.79
N LYS A 106 -33.44 27.79 -45.79
CA LYS A 106 -31.98 27.96 -45.71
C LYS A 106 -31.63 29.45 -45.78
N GLY A 107 -31.76 30.16 -44.67
CA GLY A 107 -31.17 31.48 -44.49
C GLY A 107 -29.66 31.37 -44.72
N ARG A 108 -29.16 32.11 -45.70
CA ARG A 108 -27.73 32.15 -46.06
C ARG A 108 -26.97 32.68 -44.83
N TRP A 109 -26.37 31.79 -44.05
CA TRP A 109 -25.38 32.18 -43.06
C TRP A 109 -24.21 32.80 -43.83
N GLY A 110 -24.09 34.12 -43.69
CA GLY A 110 -22.89 34.89 -44.06
C GLY A 110 -21.92 34.91 -42.89
#